data_AF-A0A957P094-F1
#
_entry.id   AF-A0A957P094-F1
#
_cell.length_a   1.000
_cell.length_b   1.000
_cell.length_c   1.000
_cell.angle_alpha   90.00
_cell.angle_beta   90.00
_cell.angle_gamma   90.00
#
_symmetry.space_group_name_H-M   'P 1'
#
loop_
_entity.id
_entity.type
_entity.pdbx_description
1 polymer ?
#
loop_
_entity_poly.entity_id
_entity_poly.type
_entity_poly.pdbx_seq_one_letter_code
_entity_poly.pdbx_strand_id
1 'polypeptide(L)'
;QTIFIGHAPGFWAHISGDDQYDKVPYPKGPVLPGGQVPQMFRTYPNLYADLSAGSALTALSRDPEFAKGFLIEFQDRLLYGRDYFDNRLQEFLNGLGLPTEVLEKIYALNALKLLK
;
A
#
# COMPACT_ATOMS: atom_id res chain seq x y z
N GLN A 1 -6.06 -5.93 -21.53
CA GLN A 1 -6.33 -4.93 -20.47
C GLN A 1 -4.99 -4.48 -19.91
N THR A 2 -4.76 -3.19 -19.75
CA THR A 2 -3.50 -2.67 -19.17
C THR A 2 -3.58 -2.69 -17.65
N ILE A 3 -2.54 -3.24 -17.00
CA ILE A 3 -2.37 -3.19 -15.55
C ILE A 3 -1.60 -1.91 -15.20
N PHE A 4 -2.11 -1.17 -14.23
CA PHE A 4 -1.43 0.01 -13.67
C PHE A 4 -0.91 -0.33 -12.27
N ILE A 5 0.31 0.12 -11.97
CA ILE A 5 0.92 -0.05 -10.64
C ILE A 5 1.17 1.34 -10.06
N GLY A 6 0.45 1.66 -8.99
CA GLY A 6 0.68 2.86 -8.19
C GLY A 6 1.99 2.74 -7.42
N HIS A 7 2.83 3.77 -7.55
CA HIS A 7 4.18 3.80 -7.03
C HIS A 7 4.53 5.19 -6.47
N ALA A 8 5.53 5.22 -5.58
CA ALA A 8 6.19 6.43 -5.10
C ALA A 8 5.36 7.32 -4.15
N PRO A 9 5.96 8.39 -3.60
CA PRO A 9 5.34 9.23 -2.59
C PRO A 9 4.04 9.89 -3.07
N GLY A 10 4.01 10.35 -4.33
CA GLY A 10 2.82 10.98 -4.90
C GLY A 10 1.59 10.07 -4.87
N PHE A 11 1.74 8.79 -5.22
CA PHE A 11 0.63 7.83 -5.13
C PHE A 11 0.21 7.62 -3.67
N TRP A 12 1.17 7.34 -2.79
CA TRP A 12 0.88 6.99 -1.39
C TRP A 12 0.42 8.18 -0.54
N ALA A 13 0.71 9.42 -0.93
CA ALA A 13 0.21 10.62 -0.26
C ALA A 13 -1.32 10.77 -0.39
N HIS A 14 -1.92 10.19 -1.43
CA HIS A 14 -3.37 10.15 -1.63
C HIS A 14 -4.10 9.08 -0.78
N ILE A 15 -3.43 8.41 0.16
CA ILE A 15 -4.07 7.43 1.05
C ILE A 15 -5.08 8.07 2.02
N SER A 16 -4.94 9.37 2.27
CA SER A 16 -5.65 10.13 3.30
C SER A 16 -6.41 11.32 2.69
N GLY A 17 -7.57 11.65 3.26
CA GLY A 17 -8.35 12.83 2.91
C GLY A 17 -7.92 14.10 3.65
N ASP A 18 -6.62 14.29 3.86
CA ASP A 18 -6.06 15.37 4.70
C ASP A 18 -5.56 16.60 3.92
N ASP A 19 -5.77 16.63 2.59
CA ASP A 19 -5.36 17.72 1.70
C ASP A 19 -3.83 17.96 1.72
N GLN A 20 -3.01 16.93 1.98
CA GLN A 20 -1.54 17.04 2.00
C GLN A 20 -0.86 16.46 0.76
N TYR A 21 -1.63 15.83 -0.13
CA TYR A 21 -1.13 14.98 -1.22
C TYR A 21 -0.25 15.71 -2.26
N ASP A 22 -0.42 17.03 -2.41
CA ASP A 22 0.36 17.89 -3.31
C ASP A 22 1.25 18.90 -2.57
N LYS A 23 1.28 18.84 -1.23
CA LYS A 23 2.01 19.79 -0.38
C LYS A 23 3.31 19.21 0.18
N VAL A 24 3.30 17.93 0.52
CA VAL A 24 4.47 17.24 1.08
C VAL A 24 4.60 15.83 0.52
N PRO A 25 5.82 15.34 0.23
CA PRO A 25 6.00 14.02 -0.36
C PRO A 25 5.55 12.90 0.58
N TYR A 26 5.71 13.08 1.90
CA TYR A 26 5.39 12.09 2.91
C TYR A 26 4.57 12.73 4.03
N PRO A 27 3.24 12.84 3.86
CA PRO A 27 2.38 13.40 4.89
C PRO A 27 2.49 12.64 6.21
N LYS A 28 2.40 13.38 7.32
CA LYS A 28 2.41 12.85 8.70
C LYS A 28 1.05 13.11 9.37
N GLY A 29 0.85 12.52 10.55
CA GLY A 29 -0.41 12.62 11.29
C GLY A 29 -1.38 11.50 10.93
N PRO A 30 -2.60 11.50 11.52
CA PRO A 30 -3.58 10.42 11.33
C PRO A 30 -3.99 10.29 9.87
N VAL A 31 -4.37 9.08 9.44
CA VAL A 31 -5.02 8.86 8.14
C VAL A 31 -6.48 9.25 8.28
N LEU A 32 -6.96 10.17 7.45
CA LEU A 32 -8.35 10.65 7.48
C LEU A 32 -9.20 9.96 6.40
N PRO A 33 -10.51 9.73 6.64
CA PRO A 33 -11.43 9.27 5.62
C PRO A 33 -11.41 10.15 4.36
N GLY A 34 -11.72 9.57 3.19
CA GLY A 34 -11.76 10.30 1.92
C GLY A 34 -10.47 10.26 1.09
N GLY A 35 -9.52 9.38 1.44
CA GLY A 35 -8.34 9.13 0.61
C GLY A 35 -8.70 8.58 -0.77
N GLN A 36 -8.02 9.09 -1.81
CA GLN A 36 -8.25 8.69 -3.20
C GLN A 36 -7.70 7.30 -3.49
N VAL A 37 -6.62 6.85 -2.82
CA VAL A 37 -6.07 5.50 -3.04
C VAL A 37 -7.11 4.40 -2.74
N PRO A 38 -7.73 4.33 -1.54
CA PRO A 38 -8.82 3.38 -1.29
C PRO A 38 -9.97 3.46 -2.32
N GLN A 39 -10.37 4.68 -2.71
CA GLN A 39 -11.45 4.88 -3.68
C GLN A 39 -11.07 4.33 -5.07
N MET A 40 -9.85 4.61 -5.54
CA MET A 40 -9.34 4.11 -6.81
C MET A 40 -9.21 2.60 -6.81
N PHE A 41 -8.74 1.99 -5.71
CA PHE A 41 -8.67 0.53 -5.60
C PHE A 41 -10.06 -0.10 -5.73
N ARG A 42 -11.10 0.43 -5.08
CA ARG A 42 -12.48 -0.07 -5.21
C ARG A 42 -13.05 0.12 -6.62
N THR A 43 -12.69 1.21 -7.29
CA THR A 43 -13.24 1.58 -8.61
C THR A 43 -12.56 0.85 -9.76
N TYR A 44 -11.24 0.66 -9.69
CA TYR A 44 -10.44 0.17 -10.81
C TYR A 44 -9.83 -1.19 -10.49
N PRO A 45 -10.40 -2.31 -10.97
CA PRO A 45 -9.90 -3.65 -10.67
C PRO A 45 -8.52 -3.95 -11.30
N ASN A 46 -8.10 -3.17 -12.30
CA ASN A 46 -6.79 -3.25 -12.93
C ASN A 46 -5.71 -2.36 -12.28
N LEU A 47 -6.03 -1.67 -11.18
CA LEU A 47 -5.06 -0.92 -10.37
C LEU A 47 -4.45 -1.82 -9.31
N TYR A 48 -3.13 -1.88 -9.31
CA TYR A 48 -2.26 -2.48 -8.30
C TYR A 48 -1.44 -1.38 -7.62
N ALA A 49 -0.75 -1.70 -6.53
CA ALA A 49 0.28 -0.84 -5.99
C ALA A 49 1.47 -1.66 -5.48
N ASP A 50 2.68 -1.14 -5.66
CA ASP A 50 3.85 -1.67 -4.97
C ASP A 50 4.04 -0.99 -3.62
N LEU A 51 4.59 -1.75 -2.67
CA LEU A 51 4.79 -1.30 -1.29
C LEU A 51 6.19 -0.69 -1.05
N SER A 52 6.98 -0.49 -2.11
CA SER A 52 8.42 -0.24 -2.00
C SER A 52 8.78 1.22 -1.74
N ALA A 53 10.08 1.50 -1.78
CA ALA A 53 10.68 2.82 -1.68
C ALA A 53 10.26 3.58 -0.42
N GLY A 54 9.90 2.85 0.65
CA GLY A 54 9.46 3.40 1.94
C GLY A 54 8.19 4.25 1.84
N SER A 55 7.60 4.37 0.65
CA SER A 55 6.47 5.25 0.37
C SER A 55 5.20 4.66 0.98
N ALA A 56 4.96 3.37 0.74
CA ALA A 56 3.85 2.68 1.38
C ALA A 56 4.04 2.56 2.90
N LEU A 57 5.26 2.25 3.37
CA LEU A 57 5.56 2.19 4.79
C LEU A 57 5.25 3.52 5.48
N THR A 58 5.66 4.65 4.88
CA THR A 58 5.45 5.98 5.48
C THR A 58 3.96 6.35 5.49
N ALA A 59 3.18 5.90 4.50
CA ALA A 59 1.74 6.13 4.45
C ALA A 59 0.96 5.21 5.42
N LEU A 60 1.25 3.91 5.41
CA LEU A 60 0.53 2.90 6.20
C LEU A 60 0.88 2.96 7.69
N SER A 61 2.13 3.25 8.05
CA SER A 61 2.53 3.28 9.46
C SER A 61 1.97 4.47 10.26
N ARG A 62 1.29 5.42 9.59
CA ARG A 62 0.55 6.53 10.22
C ARG A 62 -0.64 6.04 11.05
N ASP A 63 -1.25 4.93 10.65
CA ASP A 63 -2.40 4.32 11.31
C ASP A 63 -2.40 2.79 11.08
N PRO A 64 -1.87 2.00 12.04
CA PRO A 64 -1.78 0.54 11.91
C PRO A 64 -3.13 -0.18 11.78
N GLU A 65 -4.19 0.33 12.42
CA GLU A 65 -5.53 -0.26 12.34
C GLU A 65 -6.12 -0.05 10.95
N PHE A 66 -6.01 1.18 10.42
CA PHE A 66 -6.36 1.46 9.03
C PHE A 66 -5.53 0.61 8.06
N ALA A 67 -4.21 0.52 8.28
CA ALA A 67 -3.32 -0.26 7.42
C ALA A 67 -3.73 -1.72 7.36
N LYS A 68 -4.04 -2.34 8.51
CA LYS A 68 -4.52 -3.72 8.57
C LYS A 68 -5.79 -3.91 7.74
N GLY A 69 -6.77 -3.02 7.88
CA GLY A 69 -8.00 -3.04 7.08
C GLY A 69 -7.74 -2.89 5.58
N PHE A 70 -6.92 -1.92 5.19
CA PHE A 70 -6.54 -1.66 3.79
C PHE A 70 -5.85 -2.87 3.15
N LEU A 71 -4.87 -3.46 3.85
CA LEU A 71 -4.11 -4.60 3.35
C LEU A 71 -4.98 -5.85 3.19
N ILE A 72 -5.94 -6.08 4.08
CA ILE A 72 -6.90 -7.19 3.97
C ILE A 72 -7.89 -6.95 2.83
N GLU A 73 -8.45 -5.74 2.72
CA GLU A 73 -9.43 -5.39 1.68
C GLU A 73 -8.82 -5.51 0.27
N PHE A 74 -7.58 -5.07 0.08
CA PHE A 74 -6.93 -5.00 -1.23
C PHE A 74 -5.83 -6.05 -1.44
N GLN A 75 -5.81 -7.10 -0.62
CA GLN A 75 -4.76 -8.13 -0.57
C GLN A 75 -4.38 -8.77 -1.92
N ASP A 76 -5.27 -8.80 -2.90
CA ASP A 76 -5.02 -9.45 -4.20
C ASP A 76 -4.32 -8.55 -5.23
N ARG A 77 -4.06 -7.28 -4.88
CA ARG A 77 -3.51 -6.27 -5.80
C ARG A 77 -2.37 -5.43 -5.21
N LEU A 78 -1.75 -5.93 -4.14
CA LEU A 78 -0.59 -5.30 -3.49
C LEU A 78 0.66 -6.14 -3.74
N LEU A 79 1.76 -5.47 -4.07
CA LEU A 79 3.02 -6.10 -4.47
C LEU A 79 4.12 -5.72 -3.48
N TYR A 80 4.73 -6.72 -2.84
CA TYR A 80 5.89 -6.48 -2.01
C TYR A 80 7.13 -6.12 -2.85
N GLY A 81 7.81 -5.07 -2.44
CA GLY A 81 9.14 -4.69 -2.90
C GLY A 81 9.80 -3.86 -1.80
N ARG A 82 11.12 -3.97 -1.62
CA ARG A 82 11.82 -3.19 -0.59
C ARG A 82 12.26 -1.82 -1.09
N ASP A 83 12.98 -1.82 -2.21
CA ASP A 83 13.72 -0.65 -2.73
C ASP A 83 14.52 0.09 -1.64
N TYR A 84 15.06 -0.71 -0.71
CA TYR A 84 15.87 -0.29 0.44
C TYR A 84 16.75 -1.47 0.90
N PHE A 85 17.82 -1.16 1.62
CA PHE A 85 18.74 -2.14 2.20
C PHE A 85 18.31 -2.67 3.58
N ASP A 86 17.21 -2.16 4.15
CA ASP A 86 16.68 -2.57 5.45
C ASP A 86 15.41 -3.45 5.33
N ASN A 87 14.87 -3.89 6.48
CA ASN A 87 13.69 -4.75 6.57
C ASN A 87 12.47 -4.05 7.19
N ARG A 88 12.46 -2.72 7.31
CA ARG A 88 11.44 -1.99 8.07
C ARG A 88 10.02 -2.23 7.54
N LEU A 89 9.87 -2.33 6.20
CA LEU A 89 8.58 -2.67 5.58
C LEU A 89 8.11 -4.08 5.98
N GLN A 90 9.00 -5.07 5.93
CA GLN A 90 8.67 -6.44 6.30
C GLN A 90 8.32 -6.56 7.78
N GLU A 91 9.10 -5.92 8.66
CA GLU A 91 8.86 -5.88 10.10
C GLU A 91 7.49 -5.25 10.41
N PHE A 92 7.16 -4.13 9.74
CA PHE A 92 5.84 -3.51 9.86
C PHE A 92 4.73 -4.46 9.43
N LEU A 93 4.81 -5.06 8.24
CA LEU A 93 3.78 -5.98 7.73
C LEU A 93 3.58 -7.19 8.66
N ASN A 94 4.67 -7.79 9.14
CA ASN A 94 4.62 -8.92 10.06
C ASN A 94 4.05 -8.53 11.44
N GLY A 95 4.25 -7.28 11.86
CA GLY A 95 3.75 -6.74 13.13
C GLY A 95 2.23 -6.46 13.16
N LEU A 96 1.55 -6.41 12.00
CA LEU A 96 0.11 -6.09 11.93
C LEU A 96 -0.81 -7.26 12.29
N GLY A 97 -0.27 -8.47 12.45
CA GLY A 97 -1.07 -9.68 12.68
C GLY A 97 -2.07 -9.94 11.55
N LEU A 98 -1.59 -9.84 10.31
CA LEU A 98 -2.34 -10.19 9.10
C LEU A 98 -2.49 -11.73 8.99
N PRO A 99 -3.58 -12.24 8.41
CA PRO A 99 -3.68 -13.65 8.06
C PRO A 99 -2.54 -14.11 7.15
N THR A 100 -2.07 -15.33 7.30
CA THR A 100 -0.95 -15.88 6.53
C THR A 100 -1.21 -15.81 5.02
N GLU A 101 -2.44 -16.10 4.60
CA GLU A 101 -2.85 -16.06 3.19
C GLU A 101 -2.79 -14.65 2.59
N VAL A 102 -2.98 -13.60 3.42
CA VAL A 102 -2.83 -12.20 2.99
C VAL A 102 -1.35 -11.89 2.77
N LEU A 103 -0.48 -12.32 3.70
CA LEU A 103 0.97 -12.14 3.58
C LEU A 103 1.54 -12.88 2.36
N GLU A 104 1.12 -14.12 2.11
CA GLU A 104 1.56 -14.90 0.93
C GLU A 104 1.21 -14.20 -0.39
N LYS A 105 0.00 -13.63 -0.47
CA LYS A 105 -0.43 -12.85 -1.64
C LYS A 105 0.45 -11.63 -1.86
N ILE A 106 0.66 -10.84 -0.81
CA ILE A 106 1.46 -9.62 -0.86
C ILE A 106 2.93 -9.93 -1.19
N TYR A 107 3.51 -10.94 -0.54
CA TYR A 107 4.93 -11.27 -0.68
C TYR A 107 5.29 -11.93 -2.00
N ALA A 108 4.40 -12.72 -2.60
CA ALA A 108 4.75 -13.48 -3.79
C ALA A 108 3.61 -13.69 -4.78
N LEU A 109 2.44 -14.14 -4.33
CA LEU A 109 1.45 -14.70 -5.27
C LEU A 109 0.89 -13.63 -6.23
N ASN A 110 0.78 -12.38 -5.80
CA ASN A 110 0.32 -11.31 -6.69
C ASN A 110 1.34 -10.98 -7.78
N ALA A 111 2.63 -10.96 -7.45
CA ALA A 111 3.69 -10.76 -8.44
C ALA A 111 3.72 -11.93 -9.45
N LEU A 112 3.61 -13.18 -8.96
CA LEU A 112 3.55 -14.36 -9.82
C LEU A 112 2.34 -14.36 -10.77
N LYS A 113 1.20 -13.81 -10.35
CA LYS A 113 0.02 -13.66 -11.22
C LYS A 113 0.30 -12.73 -12.42
N LEU A 114 1.18 -11.73 -12.27
CA LEU A 114 1.48 -10.72 -13.30
C LEU A 114 2.59 -11.11 -14.28
N LEU A 115 3.51 -12.01 -13.88
CA LEU A 115 4.66 -12.42 -14.69
C LEU A 115 4.34 -13.51 -15.75
N LYS A 116 3.06 -13.72 -16.05
CA LYS A 116 2.60 -14.75 -17.00
C LYS A 116 2.81 -14.35 -18.45
#